data_AF-A0A382T9S3-F1
#
_entry.id   AF-A0A382T9S3-F1
#
_cell.length_a   1.000
_cell.length_b   1.000
_cell.length_c   1.000
_cell.angle_alpha   90.00
_cell.angle_beta   90.00
_cell.angle_gamma   90.00
#
_symmetry.space_group_name_H-M   'P 1'
#
loop_
_entity.id
_entity.type
_entity.pdbx_description
1 polymer ?
#
loop_
_entity_poly.entity_id
_entity_poly.type
_entity_poly.pdbx_seq_one_letter_code
_entity_poly.pdbx_strand_id
1 'polypeptide(L)'
;MNFTKTTTVAAAVVLLAGPVAAQTVGIGTTAKGATSQVTAAIASVVSKFGGMQMRPSPMAGTQKYIPAVNSGSLEFGAANIMQTTWAIKGQVLSKGLPNPNI
;
A
#
# COMPACT_ATOMS: atom_id res chain seq x y z
N MET A 1 40.44 -33.42 4.13
CA MET A 1 39.11 -33.12 4.73
C MET A 1 38.42 -32.04 3.90
N ASN A 2 37.45 -32.47 3.10
CA ASN A 2 36.20 -31.81 2.71
C ASN A 2 36.13 -30.42 2.05
N PHE A 3 37.23 -29.71 1.76
CA PHE A 3 37.17 -28.37 1.10
C PHE A 3 36.30 -28.33 -0.16
N THR A 4 36.41 -29.35 -1.02
CA THR A 4 35.60 -29.45 -2.24
C THR A 4 34.10 -29.57 -1.95
N LYS A 5 33.72 -30.32 -0.91
CA LYS A 5 32.31 -30.48 -0.50
C LYS A 5 31.75 -29.17 0.07
N THR A 6 32.55 -28.43 0.83
CA THR A 6 32.15 -27.12 1.39
C THR A 6 31.91 -26.09 0.28
N THR A 7 32.76 -26.08 -0.75
CA THR A 7 32.62 -25.16 -1.88
C THR A 7 31.38 -25.47 -2.73
N THR A 8 31.08 -26.74 -2.99
CA THR A 8 29.88 -27.13 -3.76
C THR A 8 28.59 -26.76 -3.04
N VAL A 9 28.53 -26.91 -1.71
CA VAL A 9 27.34 -26.53 -0.91
C VAL A 9 27.15 -25.01 -0.89
N ALA A 10 28.23 -24.23 -0.75
CA ALA A 10 28.16 -22.78 -0.77
C ALA A 10 27.65 -22.23 -2.13
N ALA A 11 28.10 -22.81 -3.24
CA ALA A 11 27.64 -22.42 -4.58
C ALA A 11 26.15 -22.71 -4.80
N ALA A 12 25.63 -23.81 -4.25
CA ALA A 12 24.21 -24.15 -4.34
C ALA A 12 23.31 -23.20 -3.53
N VAL A 13 23.78 -22.69 -2.38
CA VAL A 13 23.02 -21.75 -1.53
C VAL A 13 22.87 -20.38 -2.19
N VAL A 14 23.88 -19.91 -2.92
CA VAL A 14 23.81 -18.62 -3.64
C VAL A 14 22.77 -18.65 -4.76
N LEU A 15 22.58 -19.81 -5.42
CA LEU A 15 21.58 -19.98 -6.47
C LEU A 15 20.13 -20.00 -5.95
N LEU A 16 19.93 -20.24 -4.65
CA LEU A 16 18.62 -20.21 -3.98
C LEU A 16 18.27 -18.83 -3.39
N ALA A 17 19.22 -17.89 -3.37
CA ALA A 17 18.98 -16.53 -2.93
C ALA A 17 18.25 -15.75 -4.04
N GLY A 18 16.92 -15.81 -4.03
CA GLY A 18 16.07 -14.95 -4.86
C GLY A 18 16.23 -13.46 -4.49
N PRO A 19 15.94 -12.53 -5.42
CA PRO A 19 16.00 -11.11 -5.12
C PRO A 19 15.03 -10.76 -3.98
N VAL A 20 15.53 -10.12 -2.94
CA VAL A 20 14.69 -9.44 -1.95
C VAL A 20 14.14 -8.18 -2.61
N ALA A 21 12.99 -8.31 -3.26
CA ALA A 21 12.25 -7.17 -3.78
C ALA A 21 11.47 -6.53 -2.62
N ALA A 22 11.80 -5.29 -2.27
CA ALA A 22 10.98 -4.50 -1.37
C ALA A 22 9.58 -4.35 -1.99
N GLN A 23 8.55 -4.82 -1.27
CA GLN A 23 7.18 -4.74 -1.76
C GLN A 23 6.81 -3.28 -2.04
N THR A 24 6.29 -3.00 -3.22
CA THR A 24 5.77 -1.67 -3.56
C THR A 24 4.27 -1.66 -3.41
N VAL A 25 3.74 -0.72 -2.64
CA VAL A 25 2.31 -0.57 -2.37
C VAL A 25 1.82 0.83 -2.67
N GLY A 26 0.55 0.95 -3.05
CA GLY A 26 -0.12 2.22 -3.27
C GLY A 26 -0.88 2.69 -2.03
N ILE A 27 -0.94 4.01 -1.85
CA ILE A 27 -1.85 4.64 -0.88
C ILE A 27 -2.69 5.72 -1.57
N GLY A 28 -4.00 5.49 -1.66
CA GLY A 28 -4.97 6.41 -2.26
C GLY A 28 -5.15 7.67 -1.41
N THR A 29 -5.15 8.83 -2.07
CA THR A 29 -5.36 10.13 -1.41
C THR A 29 -6.09 11.12 -2.30
N THR A 30 -6.55 12.24 -1.74
CA THR A 30 -7.01 13.38 -2.54
C THR A 30 -5.84 14.09 -3.23
N ALA A 31 -6.11 14.72 -4.36
CA ALA A 31 -5.11 15.44 -5.16
C ALA A 31 -4.43 16.60 -4.42
N LYS A 32 -5.15 17.27 -3.53
CA LYS A 32 -4.69 18.45 -2.77
C LYS A 32 -5.26 18.44 -1.34
N GLY A 33 -4.80 19.38 -0.53
CA GLY A 33 -5.29 19.62 0.83
C GLY A 33 -4.57 18.78 1.91
N ALA A 34 -5.07 18.86 3.14
CA ALA A 34 -4.43 18.24 4.30
C ALA A 34 -4.26 16.72 4.14
N THR A 35 -5.28 16.01 3.63
CA THR A 35 -5.20 14.56 3.38
C THR A 35 -4.05 14.19 2.47
N SER A 36 -3.81 14.97 1.40
CA SER A 36 -2.68 14.78 0.48
C SER A 36 -1.33 14.94 1.18
N GLN A 37 -1.18 16.00 1.98
CA GLN A 37 0.06 16.29 2.71
C GLN A 37 0.38 15.22 3.75
N VAL A 38 -0.62 14.83 4.55
CA VAL A 38 -0.46 13.78 5.57
C VAL A 38 -0.13 12.44 4.90
N THR A 39 -0.80 12.09 3.81
CA THR A 39 -0.54 10.83 3.09
C THR A 39 0.87 10.79 2.50
N ALA A 40 1.34 11.90 1.93
CA ALA A 40 2.71 12.00 1.42
C ALA A 40 3.75 11.82 2.54
N ALA A 41 3.50 12.39 3.73
CA ALA A 41 4.36 12.21 4.89
C ALA A 41 4.38 10.73 5.36
N ILE A 42 3.21 10.09 5.45
CA ILE A 42 3.09 8.66 5.78
C ILE A 42 3.89 7.82 4.77
N ALA A 43 3.66 8.02 3.47
CA ALA A 43 4.35 7.27 2.42
C ALA A 43 5.87 7.47 2.48
N SER A 44 6.35 8.66 2.82
CA SER A 44 7.78 8.94 2.99
C SER A 44 8.38 8.18 4.18
N VAL A 45 7.71 8.20 5.33
CA VAL A 45 8.17 7.49 6.54
C VAL A 45 8.17 5.98 6.31
N VAL A 46 7.08 5.43 5.75
CA VAL A 46 7.00 3.99 5.43
C VAL A 46 8.07 3.59 4.42
N SER A 47 8.29 4.37 3.37
CA SER A 47 9.34 4.07 2.38
C SER A 47 10.74 4.10 2.96
N LYS A 48 10.99 4.93 3.98
CA LYS A 48 12.31 5.06 4.62
C LYS A 48 12.56 4.00 5.70
N PHE A 49 11.52 3.62 6.44
CA PHE A 49 11.69 2.88 7.70
C PHE A 49 10.78 1.65 7.83
N GLY A 50 9.79 1.47 6.96
CA GLY A 50 8.77 0.42 7.05
C GLY A 50 9.08 -0.86 6.30
N GLY A 51 10.26 -0.98 5.66
CA GLY A 51 10.65 -2.19 4.92
C GLY A 51 9.90 -2.41 3.60
N MET A 52 9.08 -1.43 3.18
CA MET A 52 8.31 -1.47 1.94
C MET A 52 8.30 -0.10 1.28
N GLN A 53 8.19 -0.05 -0.05
CA GLN A 53 8.09 1.19 -0.80
C GLN A 53 6.61 1.60 -0.92
N MET A 54 6.20 2.69 -0.29
CA MET A 54 4.83 3.20 -0.38
C MET A 54 4.75 4.40 -1.32
N ARG A 55 3.80 4.37 -2.27
CA ARG A 55 3.61 5.42 -3.28
C ARG A 55 2.24 6.08 -3.16
N PRO A 56 2.16 7.40 -2.91
CA PRO A 56 0.90 8.12 -2.97
C PRO A 56 0.26 8.03 -4.36
N SER A 57 -1.04 7.78 -4.40
CA SER A 57 -1.86 7.77 -5.61
C SER A 57 -2.94 8.86 -5.50
N PRO A 58 -2.66 10.09 -5.98
CA PRO A 58 -3.58 11.20 -5.85
C PRO A 58 -4.77 11.06 -6.81
N MET A 59 -5.98 11.19 -6.29
CA MET A 59 -7.22 11.11 -7.06
C MET A 59 -8.13 12.32 -6.79
N ALA A 60 -9.13 12.51 -7.65
CA ALA A 60 -10.05 13.64 -7.58
C ALA A 60 -10.86 13.74 -6.27
N GLY A 61 -11.02 12.62 -5.54
CA GLY A 61 -11.73 12.59 -4.27
C GLY A 61 -11.73 11.20 -3.64
N THR A 62 -12.18 11.13 -2.38
CA THR A 62 -12.16 9.92 -1.55
C THR A 62 -12.94 8.75 -2.15
N GLN A 63 -14.10 9.04 -2.70
CA GLN A 63 -14.98 8.11 -3.43
C GLN A 63 -14.38 7.55 -4.72
N LYS A 64 -13.19 7.99 -5.16
CA LYS A 64 -12.49 7.38 -6.30
C LYS A 64 -11.54 6.26 -5.89
N TYR A 65 -10.81 6.40 -4.78
CA TYR A 65 -9.89 5.36 -4.33
C TYR A 65 -10.51 4.38 -3.33
N ILE A 66 -11.55 4.77 -2.56
CA ILE A 66 -12.19 3.86 -1.60
C ILE A 66 -12.71 2.57 -2.24
N PRO A 67 -13.40 2.60 -3.41
CA PRO A 67 -13.82 1.37 -4.07
C PRO A 67 -12.65 0.47 -4.45
N ALA A 68 -11.51 1.06 -4.83
CA ALA A 68 -10.30 0.31 -5.20
C ALA A 68 -9.65 -0.37 -3.98
N VAL A 69 -9.74 0.25 -2.80
CA VAL A 69 -9.33 -0.38 -1.52
C VAL A 69 -10.29 -1.50 -1.15
N ASN A 70 -11.60 -1.25 -1.22
CA ASN A 70 -12.64 -2.25 -0.92
C ASN A 70 -12.54 -3.51 -1.79
N SER A 71 -12.12 -3.36 -3.05
CA SER A 71 -11.90 -4.48 -3.98
C SER A 71 -10.52 -5.12 -3.86
N GLY A 72 -9.62 -4.57 -3.04
CA GLY A 72 -8.23 -5.05 -2.90
C GLY A 72 -7.31 -4.72 -4.07
N SER A 73 -7.75 -3.89 -5.02
CA SER A 73 -6.91 -3.41 -6.14
C SER A 73 -5.95 -2.28 -5.75
N LEU A 74 -6.12 -1.72 -4.56
CA LEU A 74 -5.25 -0.74 -3.94
C LEU A 74 -5.08 -1.11 -2.47
N GLU A 75 -3.85 -1.14 -1.99
CA GLU A 75 -3.55 -1.70 -0.68
C GLU A 75 -3.99 -0.81 0.48
N PHE A 76 -3.88 0.52 0.30
CA PHE A 76 -4.19 1.49 1.35
C PHE A 76 -4.96 2.70 0.82
N GLY A 77 -5.73 3.35 1.69
CA GLY A 77 -6.38 4.62 1.42
C GLY A 77 -6.38 5.52 2.65
N ALA A 78 -6.16 6.82 2.44
CA ALA A 78 -6.16 7.82 3.50
C ALA A 78 -7.33 8.78 3.31
N ALA A 79 -8.36 8.63 4.14
CA ALA A 79 -9.59 9.42 4.10
C ALA A 79 -9.84 10.12 5.44
N ASN A 80 -10.71 11.15 5.44
CA ASN A 80 -11.22 11.67 6.70
C ASN A 80 -12.27 10.71 7.30
N ILE A 81 -12.40 10.71 8.63
CA ILE A 81 -13.26 9.75 9.34
C ILE A 81 -14.73 9.80 8.92
N MET A 82 -15.26 10.98 8.60
CA MET A 82 -16.64 11.14 8.14
C MET A 82 -16.86 10.47 6.78
N GLN A 83 -15.91 10.64 5.86
CA GLN A 83 -15.94 10.03 4.53
C GLN A 83 -15.77 8.52 4.62
N THR A 84 -14.89 8.02 5.49
CA THR A 84 -14.77 6.57 5.77
C THR A 84 -16.09 6.01 6.30
N THR A 85 -16.72 6.71 7.24
CA THR A 85 -18.03 6.30 7.80
C THR A 85 -19.12 6.26 6.72
N TRP A 86 -19.17 7.29 5.87
CA TRP A 86 -20.11 7.32 4.75
C TRP A 86 -19.83 6.24 3.71
N ALA A 87 -18.57 5.92 3.47
CA ALA A 87 -18.17 4.86 2.56
C ALA A 87 -18.62 3.48 3.05
N ILE A 88 -18.41 3.17 4.34
CA ILE A 88 -18.88 1.91 4.94
C ILE A 88 -20.40 1.81 4.86
N LYS A 89 -21.11 2.90 5.20
CA LYS A 89 -22.58 2.93 5.23
C LYS A 89 -23.23 3.12 3.85
N GLY A 90 -22.47 3.38 2.80
CA GLY A 90 -23.02 3.70 1.47
C GLY A 90 -23.86 4.98 1.44
N GLN A 91 -23.38 6.04 2.09
CA GLN A 91 -24.09 7.33 2.27
C GLN A 91 -23.37 8.48 1.57
N VAL A 92 -24.08 9.59 1.34
CA VAL A 92 -23.56 10.86 0.81
C VAL A 92 -22.66 10.68 -0.42
N LEU A 93 -21.34 10.67 -0.21
CA LEU A 93 -20.30 10.55 -1.22
C LEU A 93 -20.21 9.15 -1.85
N SER A 94 -20.70 8.13 -1.14
CA SER A 94 -20.75 6.73 -1.56
C SER A 94 -22.20 6.22 -1.62
N LYS A 95 -23.17 7.11 -1.89
CA LYS A 95 -24.59 6.78 -1.90
C LYS A 95 -24.89 5.60 -2.84
N GLY A 96 -25.46 4.52 -2.29
CA GLY A 96 -25.81 3.32 -3.04
C GLY A 96 -24.64 2.39 -3.35
N LEU A 97 -23.42 2.73 -2.90
CA LEU A 97 -22.19 1.97 -3.11
C LEU A 97 -21.48 1.78 -1.76
N PRO A 98 -22.01 0.96 -0.83
CA PRO A 98 -21.33 0.66 0.42
C PRO A 98 -20.02 -0.09 0.18
N ASN A 99 -19.02 0.22 1.00
CA ASN A 99 -17.68 -0.37 0.96
C ASN A 99 -17.42 -1.06 2.31
N PRO A 100 -17.96 -2.27 2.54
CA PRO A 100 -17.89 -2.93 3.85
C PRO A 100 -16.51 -3.52 4.19
N ASN A 101 -15.60 -3.62 3.20
CA ASN A 101 -14.31 -4.29 3.33
C ASN A 101 -13.14 -3.30 3.48
N ILE A 102 -13.41 -2.05 3.85
CA ILE A 102 -12.38 -1.02 4.12
C ILE A 102 -12.20 -0.78 5.62
#